data_AF-A0A1Q6QHX3-F1
#
_entry.id   AF-A0A1Q6QHX3-F1
#
_cell.length_a   1.000
_cell.length_b   1.000
_cell.length_c   1.000
_cell.angle_alpha   90.00
_cell.angle_beta   90.00
_cell.angle_gamma   90.00
#
_symmetry.space_group_name_H-M   'P 1'
#
loop_
_entity.id
_entity.type
_entity.pdbx_description
1 polymer ?
#
loop_
_entity_poly.entity_id
_entity_poly.type
_entity_poly.pdbx_seq_one_letter_code
_entity_poly.pdbx_strand_id
1 'polypeptide(L)' 'MAKSKLVQANEKIAEAAVNGYKKIEGGVVGGYHRIEDGVVSSFTKMTDKFVDHFLTHDGESVEEAKKRLAATGQGKHTGK' A
#
# COMPACT_ATOMS: atom_id res chain seq x y z
N MET A 1 -0.34 50.36 2.92
CA MET A 1 -1.81 50.34 3.13
C MET A 1 -2.12 49.33 4.23
N ALA A 2 -2.70 49.74 5.36
CA ALA A 2 -3.11 48.80 6.40
C ALA A 2 -4.38 48.05 5.94
N LYS A 3 -4.33 46.72 5.87
CA LYS A 3 -5.52 45.90 5.58
C LYS A 3 -6.52 46.07 6.73
N SER A 4 -7.81 46.17 6.41
CA SER A 4 -8.86 46.26 7.43
C SER A 4 -8.87 45.00 8.32
N LYS A 5 -9.35 45.14 9.55
CA LYS A 5 -9.47 44.00 10.48
C LYS A 5 -10.33 42.86 9.91
N LEU A 6 -11.33 43.18 9.09
CA LEU A 6 -12.19 42.19 8.44
C LEU A 6 -11.43 41.37 7.38
N VAL A 7 -10.57 42.02 6.59
CA VAL A 7 -9.75 41.33 5.59
C VAL A 7 -8.79 40.36 6.27
N GLN A 8 -8.14 40.79 7.36
CA GLN A 8 -7.23 39.93 8.12
C GLN A 8 -7.94 38.73 8.77
N ALA A 9 -9.17 38.93 9.27
CA ALA A 9 -9.98 37.86 9.83
C ALA A 9 -10.35 36.82 8.75
N ASN A 10 -10.77 37.28 7.57
CA ASN A 10 -11.09 36.40 6.45
C ASN A 10 -9.87 35.61 5.95
N GLU A 11 -8.69 36.26 5.88
CA GLU A 11 -7.43 35.58 5.51
C GLU A 11 -7.11 34.43 6.49
N LYS A 12 -7.22 34.67 7.80
CA LYS A 12 -7.02 33.63 8.82
C LYS A 12 -8.02 32.48 8.71
N ILE A 13 -9.29 32.77 8.41
CA ILE A 13 -10.31 31.73 8.22
C ILE A 13 -9.97 30.88 6.99
N ALA A 14 -9.57 31.52 5.88
CA ALA A 14 -9.17 30.82 4.66
C ALA A 14 -7.94 29.93 4.90
N GLU A 15 -6.91 30.44 5.58
CA GLU A 15 -5.72 29.66 5.96
C GLU A 15 -6.08 28.48 6.86
N ALA A 16 -6.93 28.69 7.88
CA ALA A 16 -7.38 27.63 8.76
C ALA A 16 -8.16 26.54 8.02
N ALA A 17 -9.07 26.93 7.11
CA ALA A 17 -9.80 25.99 6.26
C ALA A 17 -8.86 25.19 5.36
N VAL A 18 -7.88 25.86 4.73
CA VAL A 18 -6.91 25.22 3.86
C VAL A 18 -6.04 24.21 4.61
N ASN A 19 -5.53 24.60 5.76
CA ASN A 19 -4.73 23.72 6.61
C ASN A 19 -5.56 22.57 7.18
N GLY A 20 -6.82 22.82 7.50
CA GLY A 20 -7.77 21.82 7.99
C GLY A 20 -7.97 20.70 6.98
N TYR A 21 -8.35 21.02 5.74
CA TYR A 21 -8.60 19.98 4.74
C TYR A 21 -7.31 19.23 4.35
N LYS A 22 -6.16 19.92 4.24
CA LYS A 22 -4.87 19.27 3.93
C LYS A 22 -4.46 18.25 4.99
N LYS A 23 -4.73 18.54 6.26
CA LYS A 23 -4.48 17.58 7.36
C LYS A 23 -5.37 16.36 7.26
N ILE A 24 -6.65 16.55 6.91
CA ILE A 24 -7.59 15.44 6.71
C ILE A 24 -7.14 14.57 5.54
N GLU A 25 -6.82 15.19 4.40
CA GLU A 25 -6.30 14.50 3.21
C GLU A 25 -5.05 13.66 3.54
N GLY A 26 -4.04 14.27 4.17
CA GLY A 26 -2.82 13.56 4.56
C GLY A 26 -3.08 12.42 5.55
N GLY A 27 -4.00 12.62 6.49
CA GLY A 27 -4.41 11.59 7.44
C GLY A 27 -5.09 10.40 6.77
N VAL A 28 -6.01 10.67 5.83
CA VAL A 28 -6.75 9.65 5.09
C VAL A 28 -5.83 8.87 4.16
N VAL A 29 -5.05 9.54 3.32
CA VAL A 29 -4.11 8.90 2.38
C VAL A 29 -3.07 8.08 3.15
N GLY A 30 -2.49 8.64 4.20
CA GLY A 30 -1.56 7.90 5.05
C GLY A 30 -2.22 6.71 5.78
N GLY A 31 -3.49 6.83 6.16
CA GLY A 31 -4.29 5.74 6.74
C GLY A 31 -4.44 4.57 5.77
N TYR A 32 -4.83 4.86 4.52
CA TYR A 32 -4.96 3.85 3.47
C TYR A 32 -3.66 3.10 3.19
N HIS A 33 -2.55 3.81 3.02
CA HIS A 33 -1.25 3.17 2.78
C HIS A 33 -0.83 2.23 3.92
N ARG A 34 -1.04 2.61 5.18
CA ARG A 34 -0.72 1.71 6.32
C ARG A 34 -1.56 0.44 6.31
N ILE A 35 -2.83 0.54 5.95
CA ILE A 35 -3.72 -0.62 5.84
C ILE A 35 -3.26 -1.52 4.69
N GLU A 36 -2.99 -0.93 3.52
CA GLU A 36 -2.48 -1.63 2.34
C GLU A 36 -1.18 -2.39 2.66
N ASP A 37 -0.18 -1.69 3.20
CA ASP A 37 1.11 -2.27 3.59
C ASP A 37 0.93 -3.43 4.58
N GLY A 38 0.07 -3.24 5.59
CA GLY A 38 -0.23 -4.26 6.60
C GLY A 38 -0.87 -5.52 6.01
N VAL A 39 -1.86 -5.34 5.13
CA VAL A 39 -2.58 -6.43 4.47
C VAL A 39 -1.66 -7.18 3.50
N VAL A 40 -0.97 -6.46 2.61
CA VAL A 40 -0.07 -7.06 1.61
C VAL A 40 1.06 -7.81 2.31
N SER A 41 1.71 -7.20 3.30
CA SER A 41 2.80 -7.87 4.05
C SER A 41 2.32 -9.14 4.75
N SER A 42 1.14 -9.11 5.37
CA SER A 42 0.59 -10.28 6.06
C SER A 42 0.23 -11.40 5.09
N PHE A 43 -0.37 -11.04 3.94
CA PHE A 43 -0.71 -12.00 2.89
C PHE A 43 0.55 -12.63 2.27
N THR A 44 1.59 -11.84 1.99
CA THR A 44 2.89 -12.35 1.52
C THR A 44 3.45 -13.34 2.52
N LYS A 45 3.49 -13.03 3.82
CA LYS A 45 3.98 -13.96 4.86
C LYS A 45 3.19 -15.27 4.93
N MET A 46 1.87 -15.21 4.80
CA MET A 46 1.04 -16.43 4.77
C MET A 46 1.35 -17.27 3.53
N THR A 47 1.49 -16.61 2.37
CA THR A 47 1.83 -17.28 1.11
C THR A 47 3.21 -17.92 1.19
N ASP A 48 4.19 -17.23 1.76
CA ASP A 48 5.56 -17.73 1.93
C ASP A 48 5.57 -19.00 2.76
N LYS A 49 4.87 -19.00 3.90
CA LYS A 49 4.73 -20.20 4.75
C LYS A 49 4.03 -21.35 4.04
N PHE A 50 3.00 -21.06 3.25
CA PHE A 50 2.31 -22.09 2.49
C PHE A 50 3.23 -22.73 1.44
N VAL A 51 3.95 -21.90 0.69
CA VAL A 51 4.93 -22.38 -0.30
C VAL A 51 6.01 -23.22 0.38
N ASP A 52 6.57 -22.70 1.48
CA ASP A 52 7.61 -23.38 2.26
C ASP A 52 7.19 -24.75 2.77
N HIS A 53 5.97 -24.86 3.30
CA HIS A 53 5.49 -26.11 3.88
C HIS A 53 4.99 -27.14 2.88
N PHE A 54 4.44 -26.70 1.75
CA PHE A 54 3.68 -27.59 0.86
C PHE A 54 4.24 -27.71 -0.55
N LEU A 55 5.00 -26.72 -1.03
CA LEU A 55 5.32 -26.61 -2.46
C LEU A 55 6.81 -26.55 -2.77
N THR A 56 7.69 -26.40 -1.77
CA THR A 56 9.14 -26.53 -1.94
C THR A 56 9.54 -27.99 -2.14
N HIS A 57 10.62 -28.21 -2.86
CA HIS A 57 11.33 -29.49 -2.91
C HIS A 57 12.55 -29.47 -1.97
N ASP A 58 13.16 -30.64 -1.72
CA ASP A 58 14.34 -30.75 -0.86
C ASP A 58 15.48 -29.83 -1.34
N GLY A 59 15.91 -28.93 -0.45
CA GLY A 59 16.96 -27.95 -0.74
C GLY A 59 16.54 -26.75 -1.59
N GLU A 60 15.26 -26.65 -1.98
CA GLU A 60 14.73 -25.49 -2.72
C GLU A 60 14.27 -24.39 -1.76
N SER A 61 14.68 -23.15 -2.01
CA SER A 61 14.18 -21.99 -1.26
C SER A 61 12.77 -21.59 -1.68
N VAL A 62 12.05 -20.90 -0.80
CA VAL A 62 10.71 -20.36 -1.08
C VAL A 62 10.67 -19.46 -2.32
N GLU A 63 11.71 -18.64 -2.53
CA GLU A 63 11.79 -17.76 -3.69
C GLU A 63 12.01 -18.53 -5.00
N GLU A 64 12.81 -19.61 -4.98
CA GLU A 64 12.98 -20.50 -6.13
C GLU A 64 11.68 -21.25 -6.44
N ALA A 65 11.01 -21.78 -5.40
CA ALA A 65 9.72 -22.43 -5.56
C ALA A 65 8.68 -21.49 -6.17
N LYS A 66 8.57 -20.24 -5.70
CA LYS A 66 7.68 -19.23 -6.31
C LYS A 66 8.00 -18.95 -7.78
N LYS A 67 9.28 -18.80 -8.14
CA LYS A 67 9.70 -18.60 -9.54
C LYS A 67 9.32 -19.79 -10.41
N ARG A 68 9.57 -21.01 -9.94
CA ARG A 68 9.16 -22.25 -10.62
C ARG A 68 7.65 -22.33 -10.78
N LEU A 69 6.89 -22.07 -9.73
CA LEU A 69 5.42 -22.08 -9.76
C LEU A 69 4.87 -21.05 -10.76
N ALA A 70 5.42 -19.84 -10.80
CA ALA A 70 5.04 -18.82 -11.77
C ALA A 70 5.34 -19.26 -13.22
N ALA A 71 6.50 -19.84 -13.47
CA ALA A 71 6.87 -20.35 -14.79
C ALA A 71 5.99 -21.54 -15.23
N THR A 72 5.69 -22.48 -14.32
CA THR A 72 4.78 -23.62 -14.60
C THR A 72 3.32 -23.20 -14.78
N GLY A 73 2.87 -22.13 -14.12
CA GLY A 73 1.55 -21.55 -14.31
C GLY A 73 1.38 -20.85 -15.66
N GLN A 74 2.42 -20.16 -16.13
CA GLN A 74 2.43 -19.51 -17.46
C GLN A 74 2.51 -20.51 -18.62
N GLY A 75 3.12 -21.68 -18.41
CA GLY A 75 3.20 -22.75 -19.42
C GLY A 75 1.91 -23.53 -19.66
N LYS A 76 0.87 -23.38 -18.83
CA LYS A 76 -0.42 -24.08 -19.01
C LYS A 76 -1.44 -23.33 -19.88
N HIS A 77 -1.16 -22.08 -20.27
CA HIS A 77 -2.05 -21.32 -21.16
C HIS A 77 -1.70 -21.46 -22.66
N THR A 78 -0.63 -22.18 -23.01
CA THR A 78 -0.17 -22.39 -24.40
C THR A 78 -0.12 -23.86 -24.82
N GLY A 79 -0.97 -24.72 -24.22
CA GLY A 79 -1.00 -26.16 -24.53
C GLY A 79 -2.41 -26.73 -24.68
N LYS A 80 -2.94 -26.63 -25.91
CA LYS A 80 -4.19 -27.21 -26.46
C LYS A 80 -5.51 -26.54 -26.07
#